data_AF-A0A7S3ZW41-F1
#
_entry.id   AF-A0A7S3ZW41-F1
#
_cell.length_a   1.000
_cell.length_b   1.000
_cell.length_c   1.000
_cell.angle_alpha   90.00
_cell.angle_beta   90.00
_cell.angle_gamma   90.00
#
_symmetry.space_group_name_H-M   'P 1'
#
loop_
_entity.id
_entity.type
_entity.pdbx_description
1 polymer ?
#
loop_
_entity_poly.entity_id
_entity_poly.type
_entity_poly.pdbx_seq_one_letter_code
_entity_poly.pdbx_strand_id
1 'polypeptide(L)'
;QESLITLKAANNYAASLVDLQSFEEAKQLLRKIMAIARRVLGDRHRLTLKMRWTFATALCRADGATLDDVREAVATLVETERTARRVLGGAHPLTSGIENNLLLARAALRARETPS
;
A
#
# COMPACT_ATOMS: atom_id res chain seq x y z
N GLN A 1 9.94 -21.45 7.16
CA GLN A 1 10.96 -20.50 6.64
C GLN A 1 10.64 -20.08 5.19
N GLU A 2 10.16 -20.99 4.34
CA GLU A 2 9.71 -20.73 2.96
C GLU A 2 8.71 -19.57 2.84
N SER A 3 7.72 -19.46 3.73
CA SER A 3 6.71 -18.39 3.67
C SER A 3 7.32 -16.98 3.71
N LEU A 4 8.40 -16.74 4.48
CA LEU A 4 9.02 -15.41 4.55
C LEU A 4 9.75 -15.04 3.25
N ILE A 5 10.43 -16.01 2.63
CA ILE A 5 11.14 -15.81 1.36
C ILE A 5 10.12 -15.49 0.26
N THR A 6 9.02 -16.24 0.22
CA THR A 6 7.91 -16.01 -0.72
C THR A 6 7.27 -14.63 -0.52
N LEU A 7 7.08 -14.19 0.73
CA LEU A 7 6.52 -12.85 1.02
C LEU A 7 7.45 -11.72 0.59
N LYS A 8 8.77 -11.86 0.79
CA LYS A 8 9.75 -10.88 0.32
C LYS A 8 9.78 -10.81 -1.21
N ALA A 9 9.80 -11.96 -1.86
CA ALA A 9 9.77 -12.05 -3.33
C ALA A 9 8.49 -11.42 -3.88
N ALA A 10 7.32 -11.74 -3.30
CA ALA A 10 6.04 -11.16 -3.71
C ALA A 10 6.00 -9.64 -3.53
N ASN A 11 6.54 -9.12 -2.41
CA ASN A 11 6.63 -7.66 -2.21
C ASN A 11 7.53 -7.00 -3.26
N ASN A 12 8.68 -7.61 -3.58
CA ASN A 12 9.59 -7.05 -4.57
C ASN A 12 8.97 -7.09 -5.96
N TYR A 13 8.31 -8.19 -6.33
CA TYR A 13 7.61 -8.30 -7.60
C TYR A 13 6.48 -7.26 -7.72
N ALA A 14 5.69 -7.09 -6.66
CA ALA A 14 4.66 -6.05 -6.63
C ALA A 14 5.23 -4.63 -6.77
N ALA A 15 6.38 -4.35 -6.14
CA ALA A 15 7.05 -3.06 -6.30
C ALA A 15 7.52 -2.84 -7.74
N SER A 16 8.13 -3.85 -8.37
CA SER A 16 8.51 -3.79 -9.79
C SER A 16 7.32 -3.58 -10.72
N LEU A 17 6.18 -4.23 -10.44
CA LEU A 17 4.95 -4.00 -11.19
C LEU A 17 4.46 -2.55 -11.06
N VAL A 18 4.56 -1.94 -9.87
CA VAL A 18 4.24 -0.52 -9.67
C VAL A 18 5.20 0.39 -10.44
N ASP A 19 6.50 0.08 -10.44
CA ASP A 19 7.51 0.86 -11.17
C ASP A 19 7.31 0.76 -12.69
N LEU A 20 6.85 -0.39 -13.19
CA LEU A 20 6.47 -0.64 -14.58
C LEU A 20 5.05 -0.17 -14.92
N GLN A 21 4.35 0.49 -13.99
CA GLN A 21 2.97 0.96 -14.13
C GLN A 21 1.93 -0.16 -14.38
N SER A 22 2.28 -1.41 -14.13
CA SER A 22 1.40 -2.60 -14.16
C SER A 22 0.54 -2.67 -12.88
N PHE A 23 -0.25 -1.63 -12.62
CA PHE A 23 -0.95 -1.45 -11.33
C PHE A 23 -2.01 -2.52 -11.05
N GLU A 24 -2.75 -2.98 -12.07
CA GLU A 24 -3.77 -4.04 -11.88
C GLU A 24 -3.16 -5.36 -11.41
N GLU A 25 -2.05 -5.77 -12.01
CA GLU A 25 -1.32 -6.97 -11.61
C GLU A 25 -0.78 -6.83 -10.18
N ALA A 26 -0.22 -5.66 -9.84
CA ALA A 26 0.23 -5.37 -8.48
C ALA A 26 -0.91 -5.47 -7.47
N LYS A 27 -2.09 -4.92 -7.77
CA LYS A 27 -3.29 -5.01 -6.92
C LYS A 27 -3.71 -6.45 -6.69
N GLN A 28 -3.83 -7.24 -7.76
CA GLN A 28 -4.27 -8.63 -7.69
C GLN A 28 -3.29 -9.50 -6.88
N LEU A 29 -1.99 -9.32 -7.11
CA LEU A 29 -0.94 -10.01 -6.35
C LEU A 29 -1.01 -9.66 -4.86
N LEU A 30 -1.09 -8.36 -4.54
CA LEU A 30 -1.09 -7.88 -3.17
C LEU A 30 -2.35 -8.30 -2.40
N ARG A 31 -3.53 -8.27 -3.02
CA ARG A 31 -4.78 -8.78 -2.39
C ARG A 31 -4.66 -10.24 -1.96
N LYS A 32 -4.02 -11.09 -2.78
CA LYS A 32 -3.83 -12.52 -2.46
C LYS A 32 -2.83 -12.72 -1.32
N ILE A 33 -1.70 -12.01 -1.35
CA ILE A 33 -0.57 -12.32 -0.48
C ILE A 33 -0.62 -11.57 0.88
N MET A 34 -1.32 -10.44 0.98
CA MET A 34 -1.37 -9.64 2.21
C MET A 34 -2.05 -10.35 3.38
N ALA A 35 -3.04 -11.23 3.11
CA ALA A 35 -3.66 -12.07 4.14
C ALA A 35 -2.64 -13.04 4.77
N ILE A 36 -1.77 -13.61 3.93
CA ILE A 36 -0.68 -14.49 4.38
C ILE A 36 0.35 -13.68 5.16
N ALA A 37 0.75 -12.51 4.67
CA ALA A 37 1.68 -11.62 5.37
C ALA A 37 1.17 -11.25 6.77
N ARG A 38 -0.12 -10.93 6.90
CA ARG A 38 -0.76 -10.63 8.19
C ARG A 38 -0.71 -11.82 9.14
N ARG A 39 -1.04 -13.02 8.68
CA ARG A 39 -1.04 -14.23 9.51
C ARG A 39 0.38 -14.63 9.96
N VAL A 40 1.36 -14.51 9.07
CA VAL A 40 2.72 -15.04 9.30
C VAL A 40 3.61 -14.02 10.03
N LEU A 41 3.49 -12.74 9.69
CA LEU A 41 4.36 -11.68 10.21
C LEU A 41 3.65 -10.75 11.21
N GLY A 42 2.32 -10.72 11.18
CA GLY A 42 1.52 -9.73 11.90
C GLY A 42 1.43 -8.38 11.18
N ASP A 43 0.48 -7.56 11.60
CA ASP A 43 0.19 -6.25 11.00
C ASP A 43 1.24 -5.18 11.31
N ARG A 44 2.02 -5.35 12.38
CA ARG A 44 3.06 -4.42 12.81
C ARG A 44 4.39 -4.63 12.09
N HIS A 45 4.56 -5.74 11.39
CA HIS A 45 5.82 -6.07 10.76
C HIS A 45 6.11 -5.16 9.56
N ARG A 46 7.36 -4.67 9.46
CA ARG A 46 7.79 -3.72 8.42
C ARG A 46 7.46 -4.18 7.00
N LEU A 47 7.59 -5.47 6.70
CA LEU A 47 7.23 -6.02 5.38
C LEU A 47 5.73 -5.93 5.12
N THR A 48 4.88 -6.23 6.09
CA THR A 48 3.41 -6.09 5.97
C THR A 48 3.02 -4.64 5.73
N LEU A 49 3.66 -3.70 6.44
CA LEU A 49 3.46 -2.26 6.24
C LEU A 49 3.88 -1.82 4.82
N LYS A 50 5.03 -2.30 4.33
CA LYS A 50 5.50 -2.02 2.96
C LYS A 50 4.52 -2.56 1.91
N MET A 51 3.99 -3.77 2.09
CA MET A 51 3.01 -4.35 1.16
C MET A 51 1.70 -3.56 1.13
N ARG A 52 1.19 -3.12 2.29
CA ARG A 52 0.01 -2.23 2.38
C ARG A 52 0.24 -0.91 1.65
N TRP A 53 1.43 -0.32 1.82
CA TRP A 53 1.81 0.92 1.12
C TRP A 53 1.87 0.74 -0.39
N THR A 54 2.52 -0.33 -0.88
CA THR A 54 2.57 -0.65 -2.32
C THR A 54 1.16 -0.89 -2.88
N PHE A 55 0.29 -1.57 -2.12
CA PHE A 55 -1.09 -1.84 -2.53
C PHE A 55 -1.90 -0.56 -2.70
N ALA A 56 -1.85 0.34 -1.72
CA ALA A 56 -2.52 1.63 -1.82
C ALA A 56 -1.97 2.50 -2.95
N THR A 57 -0.66 2.41 -3.23
CA THR A 57 -0.05 3.08 -4.38
C THR A 57 -0.63 2.58 -5.70
N ALA A 58 -0.78 1.26 -5.85
CA ALA A 58 -1.37 0.66 -7.04
C ALA A 58 -2.86 1.02 -7.20
N LEU A 59 -3.62 1.10 -6.11
CA LEU A 59 -5.02 1.57 -6.13
C LEU A 59 -5.16 3.00 -6.64
N CYS A 60 -4.32 3.93 -6.17
CA CYS A 60 -4.41 5.33 -6.58
C CYS A 60 -3.86 5.63 -7.98
N ARG A 61 -2.83 4.90 -8.42
CA ARG A 61 -2.11 5.21 -9.66
C ARG A 61 -2.59 4.40 -10.87
N ALA A 62 -3.45 3.41 -10.68
CA ALA A 62 -4.05 2.67 -11.78
C ALA A 62 -4.81 3.60 -12.75
N ASP A 63 -4.62 3.40 -14.05
CA ASP A 63 -5.45 4.03 -15.06
C ASP A 63 -6.91 3.59 -14.84
N GLY A 64 -7.82 4.57 -14.80
CA GLY A 64 -9.21 4.29 -14.48
C GLY A 64 -9.48 4.00 -12.99
N ALA A 65 -8.57 4.33 -12.06
CA ALA A 65 -8.79 4.21 -10.63
C ALA A 65 -10.13 4.84 -10.22
N THR A 66 -11.02 3.97 -9.73
CA THR A 66 -12.39 4.34 -9.34
C THR A 66 -12.38 5.16 -8.05
N LEU A 67 -13.51 5.81 -7.75
CA LEU A 67 -13.67 6.49 -6.46
C LEU A 67 -13.48 5.54 -5.28
N ASP A 68 -13.94 4.29 -5.41
CA ASP A 68 -13.81 3.27 -4.37
C ASP A 68 -12.37 2.77 -4.22
N ASP A 69 -11.62 2.61 -5.31
CA ASP A 69 -10.18 2.29 -5.23
C ASP A 69 -9.43 3.38 -4.45
N VAL A 70 -9.72 4.65 -4.73
CA VAL A 70 -9.07 5.78 -4.05
C VAL A 70 -9.48 5.85 -2.57
N ARG A 71 -10.74 5.55 -2.24
CA ARG A 71 -11.19 5.43 -0.85
C ARG A 71 -10.50 4.29 -0.10
N GLU A 72 -10.40 3.12 -0.73
CA GLU A 72 -9.68 1.96 -0.17
C GLU A 72 -8.20 2.29 0.06
N ALA A 73 -7.57 3.01 -0.88
CA ALA A 73 -6.18 3.47 -0.74
C ALA A 73 -6.00 4.41 0.46
N VAL A 74 -6.87 5.42 0.60
CA VAL A 74 -6.82 6.36 1.74
C VAL A 74 -7.00 5.61 3.06
N ALA A 75 -8.00 4.74 3.16
CA ALA A 75 -8.23 3.95 4.38
C ALA A 75 -7.01 3.09 4.73
N THR A 76 -6.46 2.39 3.74
CA THR A 76 -5.26 1.56 3.90
C THR A 76 -4.07 2.38 4.38
N LEU A 77 -3.84 3.56 3.80
CA LEU A 77 -2.71 4.43 4.17
C LEU A 77 -2.87 5.04 5.56
N VAL A 78 -4.09 5.43 5.97
CA VAL A 78 -4.37 5.92 7.34
C VAL A 78 -4.01 4.86 8.38
N GLU A 79 -4.43 3.62 8.19
CA GLU A 79 -4.10 2.55 9.13
C GLU A 79 -2.60 2.22 9.15
N THR A 80 -1.98 2.23 7.97
CA THR A 80 -0.57 1.88 7.80
C THR A 80 0.33 2.96 8.38
N GLU A 81 0.01 4.24 8.19
CA GLU A 81 0.71 5.39 8.78
C GLU A 81 0.67 5.33 10.31
N ARG A 82 -0.51 5.15 10.89
CA ARG A 82 -0.70 5.04 12.34
C ARG A 82 0.15 3.91 12.93
N THR A 83 0.21 2.78 12.24
CA THR A 83 0.98 1.61 12.69
C THR A 83 2.49 1.84 12.50
N ALA A 84 2.90 2.37 11.36
CA ALA A 84 4.29 2.69 11.05
C ALA A 84 4.87 3.72 12.03
N ARG A 85 4.12 4.79 12.35
CA ARG A 85 4.55 5.80 13.33
C ARG A 85 4.79 5.19 14.71
N ARG A 86 3.95 4.26 15.16
CA ARG A 86 4.10 3.59 16.47
C ARG A 86 5.27 2.62 16.51
N VAL A 87 5.52 1.89 15.42
CA VAL A 87 6.50 0.79 15.39
C VAL A 87 7.89 1.27 14.95
N LEU A 88 7.94 2.21 14.01
CA LEU A 88 9.17 2.69 13.36
C LEU A 88 9.54 4.12 13.75
N GLY A 89 8.59 4.90 14.27
CA GLY A 89 8.75 6.32 14.53
C GLY A 89 8.38 7.19 13.33
N GLY A 90 8.15 8.49 13.59
CA GLY A 90 7.78 9.47 12.56
C GLY A 90 8.91 9.84 11.59
N ALA A 91 10.17 9.78 12.04
CA ALA A 91 11.33 10.11 11.21
C ALA A 91 11.82 8.94 10.33
N HIS A 92 11.20 7.76 10.43
CA HIS A 92 11.62 6.60 9.65
C HIS A 92 11.20 6.77 8.17
N PRO A 93 12.09 6.51 7.19
CA PRO A 93 11.80 6.75 5.77
C PRO A 93 10.52 6.08 5.25
N LEU A 94 10.23 4.85 5.69
CA LEU A 94 8.98 4.17 5.35
C LEU A 94 7.74 4.94 5.84
N THR A 95 7.78 5.51 7.05
CA THR A 95 6.67 6.29 7.60
C THR A 95 6.42 7.54 6.75
N SER A 96 7.49 8.29 6.43
CA SER A 96 7.39 9.48 5.58
C SER A 96 6.90 9.16 4.17
N GLY A 97 7.30 8.02 3.59
CA GLY A 97 6.79 7.56 2.29
C GLY A 97 5.29 7.25 2.31
N ILE A 98 4.79 6.63 3.38
CA ILE A 98 3.36 6.37 3.57
C ILE A 98 2.59 7.69 3.75
N GLU A 99 3.10 8.61 4.55
CA GLU A 99 2.48 9.93 4.76
C GLU A 99 2.35 10.73 3.46
N ASN A 100 3.41 10.75 2.65
CA ASN A 100 3.39 11.40 1.35
C ASN A 100 2.33 10.79 0.42
N ASN A 101 2.24 9.46 0.35
CA ASN A 101 1.20 8.82 -0.44
C ASN A 101 -0.20 9.04 0.12
N LEU A 102 -0.36 9.14 1.44
CA LEU A 102 -1.64 9.48 2.05
C LEU A 102 -2.09 10.89 1.66
N LEU A 103 -1.17 11.85 1.60
CA LEU A 103 -1.45 13.21 1.14
C LEU A 103 -1.94 13.20 -0.32
N LEU A 104 -1.22 12.51 -1.20
CA LEU A 104 -1.59 12.38 -2.61
C LEU A 104 -2.94 11.68 -2.80
N ALA A 105 -3.16 10.58 -2.08
CA ALA A 105 -4.42 9.83 -2.13
C ALA A 105 -5.62 10.68 -1.67
N ARG A 106 -5.46 11.49 -0.62
CA ARG A 106 -6.50 12.42 -0.15
C ARG A 106 -6.77 13.54 -1.15
N ALA A 107 -5.74 14.06 -1.81
CA ALA A 107 -5.93 15.05 -2.87
C ALA A 107 -6.69 14.44 -4.06
N ALA A 108 -6.31 13.23 -4.47
CA ALA A 108 -6.98 12.48 -5.53
C ALA A 108 -8.44 12.13 -5.19
N LEU A 109 -8.75 11.86 -3.91
CA LEU A 109 -10.10 11.62 -3.43
C LEU A 109 -10.95 12.89 -3.55
N ARG A 110 -10.47 14.01 -3.00
CA ARG A 110 -11.17 15.30 -3.06
C ARG A 110 -11.49 15.71 -4.50
N ALA A 111 -10.52 15.60 -5.40
CA ALA A 111 -10.71 15.94 -6.81
C ALA A 111 -11.79 15.09 -7.51
N ARG A 112 -12.05 13.86 -7.05
CA ARG A 112 -13.11 12.99 -7.58
C ARG A 112 -14.47 13.21 -6.90
N GLU A 113 -14.48 13.67 -5.65
CA GLU A 113 -15.70 13.93 -4.88
C GLU A 113 -16.33 15.29 -5.20
N THR A 114 -15.56 16.23 -5.76
CA THR A 114 -16.08 17.48 -6.31
C THR A 114 -16.22 17.36 -7.83
N PRO A 115 -17.34 16.86 -8.37
CA PRO A 115 -17.61 17.02 -9.78
C PRO A 115 -17.73 18.52 -10.07
N SER A 116 -16.95 19.01 -11.04
CA SER A 116 -17.03 20.38 -11.55
C SER A 116 -18.44 20.72 -12.03
#